data_AF-A0A497HVK1-F1
#
_entry.id   AF-A0A497HVK1-F1
#
_cell.length_a   1.000
_cell.length_b   1.000
_cell.length_c   1.000
_cell.angle_alpha   90.00
_cell.angle_beta   90.00
_cell.angle_gamma   90.00
#
_symmetry.space_group_name_H-M   'P 1'
#
loop_
_entity.id
_entity.type
_entity.pdbx_description
1 polymer ?
#
loop_
_entity_poly.entity_id
_entity_poly.type
_entity_poly.pdbx_seq_one_letter_code
_entity_poly.pdbx_strand_id
1 'polypeptide(L)'
;LSEEVVVERKSAADFVSSLLDGRLFTQLKELRRSYPKPILVVEGDLEVAMRGVKDEALWGALSSIVVDLGVAVVRTLSPRETALFLAATLKRMSKKKGGPPPLRRKRGGMTVEEQKRFVLEGLPHISSSTAQRLLDEFGTLKGVFSASLEDLKRVKGIGDKKARDLYRLMNS
;
A
#
# COMPACT_ATOMS: atom_id res chain seq x y z
N LEU A 1 -1.91 -9.97 -18.73
CA LEU A 1 -1.35 -11.00 -17.82
C LEU A 1 -2.42 -11.60 -16.91
N SER A 2 -3.44 -10.82 -16.53
CA SER A 2 -4.72 -11.28 -16.00
C SER A 2 -5.82 -10.30 -16.41
N GLU A 3 -7.05 -10.50 -15.95
CA GLU A 3 -8.14 -9.51 -16.05
C GLU A 3 -7.83 -8.20 -15.31
N GLU A 4 -6.93 -8.23 -14.32
CA GLU A 4 -6.56 -7.03 -13.56
C GLU A 4 -5.29 -6.34 -14.07
N VAL A 5 -4.30 -7.11 -14.54
CA VAL A 5 -2.94 -6.65 -14.84
C VAL A 5 -2.61 -6.83 -16.31
N VAL A 6 -2.26 -5.73 -16.96
CA VAL A 6 -1.71 -5.68 -18.32
C VAL A 6 -0.31 -5.08 -18.29
N VAL A 7 0.56 -5.57 -19.17
CA VAL A 7 1.90 -5.01 -19.38
C VAL A 7 1.98 -4.54 -20.82
N GLU A 8 2.27 -3.26 -21.00
CA GLU A 8 2.65 -2.65 -22.26
C GLU A 8 4.18 -2.56 -22.31
N ARG A 9 4.83 -3.28 -23.22
CA ARG A 9 6.30 -3.19 -23.41
C ARG A 9 6.60 -2.27 -24.58
N LYS A 10 7.46 -1.29 -24.35
CA LYS A 10 7.95 -0.34 -25.35
C LYS A 10 9.47 -0.30 -25.33
N SER A 11 10.11 -0.23 -26.49
CA SER A 11 11.55 0.07 -26.51
C SER A 11 11.78 1.50 -26.01
N ALA A 12 12.97 1.82 -25.51
CA ALA A 12 13.31 3.17 -25.08
C ALA A 12 13.12 4.17 -26.24
N ALA A 13 13.59 3.86 -27.45
CA ALA A 13 13.41 4.70 -28.63
C ALA A 13 11.93 4.91 -28.98
N ASP A 14 11.13 3.84 -28.96
CA ASP A 14 9.69 3.93 -29.23
C ASP A 14 8.96 4.71 -28.14
N PHE A 15 9.36 4.58 -26.88
CA PHE A 15 8.81 5.34 -25.78
C PHE A 15 8.99 6.84 -26.03
N VAL A 16 10.22 7.27 -26.33
CA VAL A 16 10.53 8.67 -26.63
C VAL A 16 9.75 9.17 -27.84
N SER A 17 9.75 8.44 -28.95
CA SER A 17 9.02 8.87 -30.16
C SER A 17 7.52 9.01 -29.90
N SER A 18 6.90 8.03 -29.24
CA SER A 18 5.47 8.11 -28.90
C SER A 18 5.12 9.16 -27.87
N LEU A 19 6.09 9.53 -27.03
CA LEU A 19 5.92 10.60 -26.06
C LEU A 19 5.90 11.96 -26.77
N LEU A 20 6.86 12.19 -27.66
CA LEU A 20 6.94 13.41 -28.47
C LEU A 20 5.72 13.56 -29.39
N ASP A 21 5.22 12.45 -29.95
CA ASP A 21 4.03 12.43 -30.79
C ASP A 21 2.71 12.50 -29.99
N GLY A 22 2.75 12.45 -28.66
CA GLY A 22 1.59 12.42 -27.77
C GLY A 22 0.76 11.12 -27.78
N ARG A 23 1.04 10.20 -28.72
CA ARG A 23 0.33 8.91 -28.90
C ARG A 23 0.38 8.02 -27.67
N LEU A 24 1.47 8.10 -26.90
CA LEU A 24 1.66 7.33 -25.67
C LEU A 24 0.52 7.55 -24.67
N PHE A 25 0.07 8.80 -24.49
CA PHE A 25 -0.98 9.12 -23.53
C PHE A 25 -2.33 8.52 -23.92
N THR A 26 -2.65 8.48 -25.21
CA THR A 26 -3.89 7.86 -25.70
C THR A 26 -3.89 6.36 -25.40
N GLN A 27 -2.80 5.67 -25.74
CA GLN A 27 -2.64 4.23 -25.48
C GLN A 27 -2.74 3.91 -23.98
N LEU A 28 -2.06 4.69 -23.14
CA LEU A 28 -2.08 4.47 -21.69
C LEU A 28 -3.45 4.74 -21.05
N LYS A 29 -4.20 5.75 -21.55
CA LYS A 29 -5.58 6.00 -21.12
C LYS A 29 -6.51 4.84 -21.47
N GLU A 30 -6.37 4.27 -22.66
CA GLU A 30 -7.14 3.10 -23.09
C GLU A 30 -6.82 1.85 -22.26
N LEU A 31 -5.53 1.60 -22.00
CA LEU A 31 -5.10 0.52 -21.11
C LEU A 31 -5.65 0.69 -19.70
N ARG A 32 -5.61 1.91 -19.15
CA ARG A 32 -6.10 2.21 -17.81
C ARG A 32 -7.62 2.07 -17.67
N ARG A 33 -8.37 2.33 -18.74
CA ARG A 33 -9.82 2.09 -18.82
C ARG A 33 -10.16 0.61 -18.83
N SER A 34 -9.32 -0.19 -19.48
CA SER A 34 -9.56 -1.62 -19.68
C SER A 34 -9.02 -2.47 -18.53
N TYR A 35 -7.95 -2.02 -17.86
CA TYR A 35 -7.26 -2.75 -16.82
C TYR A 35 -7.06 -1.88 -15.56
N PRO A 36 -7.43 -2.37 -14.37
CA PRO A 36 -7.20 -1.67 -13.10
C PRO A 36 -5.73 -1.41 -12.78
N LYS A 37 -4.81 -2.27 -13.23
CA LYS A 37 -3.38 -2.23 -12.87
C LYS A 37 -2.50 -2.33 -14.12
N PRO A 38 -2.48 -1.29 -14.98
CA PRO A 38 -1.60 -1.26 -16.14
C PRO A 38 -0.14 -0.99 -15.71
N ILE A 39 0.79 -1.65 -16.39
CA ILE A 39 2.23 -1.47 -16.21
C ILE A 39 2.85 -1.16 -17.57
N LEU A 40 3.55 -0.04 -17.67
CA LEU A 40 4.41 0.28 -18.81
C LEU A 40 5.83 -0.20 -18.51
N VAL A 41 6.37 -1.07 -19.36
CA VAL A 41 7.77 -1.48 -19.34
C VAL A 41 8.51 -0.74 -20.45
N VAL A 42 9.50 0.06 -20.08
CA VAL A 42 10.41 0.72 -21.01
C VAL A 42 11.71 -0.08 -21.06
N GLU A 43 11.96 -0.70 -22.20
CA GLU A 43 13.08 -1.61 -22.43
C GLU A 43 14.20 -0.95 -23.24
N GLY A 44 15.41 -0.95 -22.69
CA GLY A 44 16.61 -0.39 -23.28
C GLY A 44 17.12 0.84 -22.54
N ASP A 45 18.16 1.44 -23.12
CA ASP A 45 18.81 2.61 -22.54
C ASP A 45 18.03 3.89 -22.83
N LEU A 46 17.36 4.40 -21.80
CA LEU A 46 16.60 5.65 -21.89
C LEU A 46 17.50 6.87 -22.02
N GLU A 47 18.72 6.86 -21.47
CA GLU A 47 19.65 8.00 -21.58
C GLU A 47 20.11 8.16 -23.03
N VAL A 48 20.38 7.03 -23.70
CA VAL A 48 20.69 7.04 -25.14
C VAL A 48 19.49 7.47 -25.97
N ALA A 49 18.30 6.94 -25.68
CA ALA A 49 17.09 7.26 -26.45
C ALA A 49 16.63 8.72 -26.27
N MET A 50 16.93 9.34 -25.13
CA MET A 50 16.53 10.71 -24.79
C MET A 50 17.52 11.78 -25.24
N ARG A 51 18.58 11.42 -25.98
CA ARG A 51 19.54 12.39 -26.50
C ARG A 51 18.82 13.47 -27.32
N GLY A 52 18.92 14.72 -26.87
CA GLY A 52 18.29 15.89 -27.50
C GLY A 52 16.88 16.20 -27.01
N VAL A 53 16.33 15.44 -26.07
CA VAL A 53 15.07 15.75 -25.39
C VAL A 53 15.37 16.44 -24.06
N LYS A 54 14.60 17.48 -23.73
CA LYS A 54 14.73 18.22 -22.47
C LYS A 54 14.27 17.39 -21.28
N ASP A 55 15.00 17.45 -20.17
CA ASP A 55 14.69 16.72 -18.95
C ASP A 55 13.30 17.08 -18.40
N GLU A 56 12.88 18.34 -18.51
CA GLU A 56 11.57 18.78 -18.03
C GLU A 56 10.43 18.12 -18.79
N ALA A 57 10.59 17.89 -20.10
CA ALA A 57 9.60 17.20 -20.92
C ALA A 57 9.49 15.72 -20.51
N LEU A 58 10.63 15.07 -20.24
CA LEU A 58 10.65 13.69 -19.77
C LEU A 58 9.97 13.54 -18.42
N TRP A 59 10.42 14.31 -17.44
CA TRP A 59 9.96 14.17 -16.06
C TRP A 59 8.53 14.64 -15.90
N GLY A 60 8.11 15.67 -16.64
CA GLY A 60 6.70 16.07 -16.72
C GLY A 60 5.83 14.94 -17.24
N ALA A 61 6.25 14.28 -18.32
CA ALA A 61 5.51 13.16 -18.89
C ALA A 61 5.45 11.94 -17.97
N LEU A 62 6.59 11.50 -17.44
CA LEU A 62 6.65 10.38 -16.50
C LEU A 62 5.82 10.66 -15.24
N SER A 63 5.87 11.89 -14.73
CA SER A 63 5.05 12.32 -13.60
C SER A 63 3.56 12.19 -13.93
N SER A 64 3.12 12.69 -15.10
CA SER A 64 1.71 12.59 -15.50
C SER A 64 1.26 11.12 -15.71
N ILE A 65 2.11 10.28 -16.27
CA ILE A 65 1.84 8.84 -16.42
C ILE A 65 1.65 8.16 -15.06
N VAL A 66 2.52 8.44 -14.09
CA VAL A 66 2.49 7.79 -12.78
C VAL A 66 1.41 8.36 -11.87
N VAL A 67 1.27 9.69 -11.82
CA VAL A 67 0.40 10.39 -10.87
C VAL A 67 -1.02 10.53 -11.41
N ASP A 68 -1.19 11.03 -12.63
CA ASP A 68 -2.51 11.35 -13.17
C ASP A 68 -3.19 10.11 -13.76
N LEU A 69 -2.45 9.32 -14.55
CA LEU A 69 -3.00 8.10 -15.17
C LEU A 69 -2.95 6.90 -14.20
N GLY A 70 -2.14 6.95 -13.15
CA GLY A 70 -1.96 5.84 -12.22
C GLY A 70 -1.36 4.59 -12.88
N VAL A 71 -0.49 4.78 -13.89
CA VAL A 71 0.19 3.69 -14.60
C VAL A 71 1.57 3.49 -13.99
N ALA A 72 1.87 2.27 -13.57
CA ALA A 72 3.21 1.94 -13.08
C ALA A 72 4.21 1.92 -14.24
N VAL A 73 5.40 2.53 -14.05
CA VAL A 73 6.47 2.51 -15.05
C VAL A 73 7.66 1.71 -14.52
N VAL A 74 8.13 0.74 -15.30
CA VAL A 74 9.30 -0.09 -14.99
C VAL A 74 10.31 0.02 -16.11
N ARG A 75 11.56 0.34 -15.76
CA ARG A 75 12.67 0.36 -16.72
C ARG A 75 13.42 -0.96 -16.66
N THR A 76 13.78 -1.48 -17.82
CA THR A 76 14.60 -2.68 -17.98
C THR A 76 15.64 -2.40 -19.07
N LEU A 77 16.85 -2.92 -18.95
CA LEU A 77 17.94 -2.65 -19.90
C LEU A 77 17.98 -3.63 -21.07
N SER A 78 17.32 -4.79 -20.94
CA SER A 78 17.36 -5.85 -21.95
C SER A 78 16.09 -6.71 -21.95
N PRO A 79 15.81 -7.44 -23.06
CA PRO A 79 14.73 -8.42 -23.10
C PRO A 79 14.79 -9.45 -21.97
N ARG A 80 16.01 -9.80 -21.52
CA ARG A 80 16.22 -10.72 -20.39
C ARG A 80 15.69 -10.15 -19.09
N GLU A 81 15.96 -8.88 -18.80
CA GLU A 81 15.43 -8.21 -17.61
C GLU A 81 13.91 -8.06 -17.67
N THR A 82 13.38 -7.73 -18.85
CA THR A 82 11.92 -7.69 -19.09
C THR A 82 11.30 -9.05 -18.81
N ALA A 83 11.87 -10.14 -19.33
CA ALA A 83 11.37 -11.49 -19.07
C ALA A 83 11.42 -11.86 -17.57
N LEU A 84 12.49 -11.50 -16.87
CA LEU A 84 12.61 -11.70 -15.42
C LEU A 84 11.55 -10.93 -14.64
N PHE A 85 11.30 -9.67 -15.01
CA PHE A 85 10.25 -8.84 -14.41
C PHE A 85 8.86 -9.45 -14.64
N LEU A 86 8.56 -9.89 -15.86
CA LEU A 86 7.29 -10.53 -16.20
C LEU A 86 7.08 -11.82 -15.41
N ALA A 87 8.11 -12.68 -15.33
CA ALA A 87 8.06 -13.92 -14.56
C ALA A 87 7.82 -13.66 -13.06
N ALA A 88 8.50 -12.67 -12.48
CA ALA A 88 8.31 -12.27 -11.08
C ALA A 88 6.89 -11.71 -10.83
N THR A 89 6.37 -10.94 -11.79
CA THR A 89 5.01 -10.36 -11.74
C THR A 89 3.96 -11.47 -11.75
N LEU A 90 4.06 -12.43 -12.69
CA LEU A 90 3.19 -13.60 -12.76
C LEU A 90 3.23 -14.41 -11.45
N LYS A 91 4.43 -14.71 -10.93
CA LYS A 91 4.58 -15.45 -9.66
C LYS A 91 3.91 -14.73 -8.48
N ARG A 92 3.93 -13.39 -8.44
CA ARG A 92 3.23 -12.61 -7.41
C ARG A 92 1.72 -12.65 -7.57
N MET A 93 1.22 -12.65 -8.80
CA MET A 93 -0.21 -12.73 -9.10
C MET A 93 -0.79 -14.11 -8.80
N SER A 94 -0.04 -15.18 -9.08
CA SER A 94 -0.47 -16.55 -8.82
C SER A 94 -0.50 -16.92 -7.33
N LYS A 95 0.19 -16.16 -6.46
CA LYS A 95 0.04 -16.30 -5.02
C LYS A 95 -1.33 -15.76 -4.61
N LYS A 96 -2.35 -16.64 -4.61
CA LYS A 96 -3.65 -16.38 -3.98
C LYS A 96 -3.41 -15.75 -2.61
N LYS A 97 -3.79 -14.49 -2.44
CA LYS A 97 -3.96 -13.91 -1.11
C LYS A 97 -5.19 -14.59 -0.50
N GLY A 98 -4.99 -15.73 0.15
CA GLY A 98 -6.04 -16.38 0.92
C GLY A 98 -6.38 -15.50 2.13
N GLY A 99 -7.68 -15.35 2.39
CA GLY A 99 -8.22 -14.59 3.52
C GLY A 99 -8.52 -13.11 3.22
N PRO A 100 -9.34 -12.46 4.06
CA PRO A 100 -9.60 -11.04 3.94
C PRO A 100 -8.29 -10.25 4.09
N PRO A 101 -8.16 -9.09 3.42
CA PRO A 101 -7.00 -8.22 3.63
C PRO A 101 -6.90 -7.88 5.12
N PRO A 102 -5.68 -7.82 5.68
CA PRO A 102 -5.52 -7.52 7.09
C PRO A 102 -6.07 -6.11 7.38
N LEU A 103 -6.98 -6.00 8.35
CA LEU A 103 -7.55 -4.72 8.80
C LEU A 103 -6.48 -3.79 9.40
N ARG A 104 -5.36 -4.35 9.86
CA ARG A 104 -4.20 -3.61 10.39
C ARG A 104 -2.89 -4.19 9.87
N ARG A 105 -1.96 -3.28 9.52
CA ARG A 105 -0.61 -3.63 9.09
C ARG A 105 0.22 -4.08 10.31
N LYS A 106 0.78 -5.28 10.25
CA LYS A 106 1.75 -5.77 11.25
C LYS A 106 3.01 -4.91 11.20
N ARG A 107 3.44 -4.36 12.34
CA ARG A 107 4.79 -3.78 12.49
C ARG A 107 5.74 -4.89 12.94
N GLY A 108 6.89 -5.05 12.28
CA GLY A 108 7.92 -6.00 12.70
C GLY A 108 8.71 -5.45 13.89
N GLY A 109 9.31 -6.34 14.69
CA GLY A 109 10.29 -5.95 15.73
C GLY A 109 9.73 -5.33 17.01
N MET A 110 8.42 -5.44 17.28
CA MET A 110 7.83 -4.90 18.51
C MET A 110 8.20 -5.73 19.74
N THR A 111 8.60 -5.05 20.82
CA THR A 111 8.72 -5.62 22.17
C THR A 111 7.37 -6.11 22.69
N VAL A 112 7.36 -6.94 23.74
CA VAL A 112 6.11 -7.44 24.33
C VAL A 112 5.21 -6.29 24.81
N GLU A 113 5.78 -5.24 25.42
CA GLU A 113 5.02 -4.07 25.87
C GLU A 113 4.42 -3.28 24.70
N GLU A 114 5.17 -3.10 23.62
CA GLU A 114 4.64 -2.48 22.40
C GLU A 114 3.53 -3.32 21.76
N GLN A 115 3.63 -4.65 21.83
CA GLN A 115 2.56 -5.53 21.34
C GLN A 115 1.28 -5.40 22.17
N LYS A 116 1.40 -5.32 23.51
CA LYS A 116 0.24 -5.07 24.38
C LYS A 116 -0.43 -3.74 24.02
N ARG A 117 0.35 -2.67 23.89
CA ARG A 117 -0.16 -1.37 23.46
C ARG A 117 -0.77 -1.40 22.07
N PHE A 118 -0.14 -2.08 21.12
CA PHE A 118 -0.63 -2.19 19.75
C PHE A 118 -2.02 -2.84 19.69
N VAL A 119 -2.28 -3.84 20.53
CA VAL A 119 -3.60 -4.47 20.68
C VAL A 119 -4.60 -3.46 21.25
N LEU A 120 -4.30 -2.81 22.38
CA LEU A 120 -5.22 -1.88 23.04
C LEU A 120 -5.52 -0.64 22.20
N GLU A 121 -4.53 -0.06 21.53
CA GLU A 121 -4.71 1.05 20.59
C GLU A 121 -5.54 0.66 19.36
N GLY A 122 -5.89 -0.63 19.20
CA GLY A 122 -6.86 -1.13 18.22
C GLY A 122 -8.30 -1.08 18.65
N LEU A 123 -8.55 -0.88 19.94
CA LEU A 123 -9.90 -0.77 20.48
C LEU A 123 -10.48 0.62 20.20
N PRO A 124 -11.81 0.74 20.06
CA PRO A 124 -12.46 2.02 19.86
C PRO A 124 -12.16 2.95 21.04
N HIS A 125 -11.92 4.23 20.75
CA HIS A 125 -11.68 5.28 21.74
C HIS A 125 -10.40 5.16 22.58
N ILE A 126 -9.52 4.21 22.29
CA ILE A 126 -8.23 4.05 22.97
C ILE A 126 -7.11 4.70 22.17
N SER A 127 -6.56 5.78 22.73
CA SER A 127 -5.31 6.39 22.25
C SER A 127 -4.10 5.71 22.90
N SER A 128 -2.90 6.05 22.43
CA SER A 128 -1.64 5.61 23.01
C SER A 128 -1.52 5.88 24.52
N SER A 129 -1.94 7.06 24.96
CA SER A 129 -1.91 7.44 26.37
C SER A 129 -2.95 6.68 27.20
N THR A 130 -4.13 6.40 26.65
CA THR A 130 -5.14 5.58 27.34
C THR A 130 -4.72 4.11 27.39
N ALA A 131 -4.11 3.58 26.32
CA ALA A 131 -3.56 2.22 26.30
C ALA A 131 -2.48 2.02 27.37
N GLN A 132 -1.58 3.00 27.53
CA GLN A 132 -0.58 2.94 28.59
C GLN A 132 -1.25 2.93 29.97
N ARG A 133 -2.19 3.85 30.25
CA ARG A 133 -2.90 3.86 31.56
C ARG A 133 -3.66 2.58 31.85
N LEU A 134 -4.25 1.95 30.83
CA LEU A 134 -4.91 0.66 30.98
C LEU A 134 -3.90 -0.43 31.38
N LEU A 135 -2.70 -0.43 30.82
CA LEU A 135 -1.64 -1.36 31.22
C LEU A 135 -1.06 -1.03 32.59
N ASP A 136 -0.96 0.24 32.94
CA ASP A 136 -0.50 0.67 34.27
C ASP A 136 -1.50 0.24 35.37
N GLU A 137 -2.81 0.33 35.10
CA GLU A 137 -3.87 -0.05 36.04
C GLU A 137 -4.05 -1.58 36.14
N PHE A 138 -4.06 -2.29 35.01
CA PHE A 138 -4.46 -3.71 34.95
C PHE A 138 -3.30 -4.69 34.68
N GLY A 139 -2.09 -4.19 34.39
CA GLY A 139 -0.83 -4.93 34.21
C GLY A 139 -0.71 -5.79 32.94
N THR A 140 -1.81 -6.41 32.50
CA THR A 140 -1.84 -7.36 31.39
C THR A 140 -3.04 -7.12 30.49
N LEU A 141 -2.95 -7.55 29.22
CA LEU A 141 -4.10 -7.58 28.32
C LEU A 141 -5.27 -8.35 28.94
N LYS A 142 -5.02 -9.51 29.55
CA LYS A 142 -6.05 -10.29 30.23
C LYS A 142 -6.73 -9.49 31.35
N GLY A 143 -5.96 -8.73 32.13
CA GLY A 143 -6.47 -7.83 33.15
C GLY A 143 -7.41 -6.78 32.55
N VAL A 144 -6.99 -6.11 31.48
CA VAL A 144 -7.81 -5.11 30.77
C VAL A 144 -9.10 -5.73 30.22
N PHE A 145 -9.01 -6.88 29.55
CA PHE A 145 -10.17 -7.55 28.94
C PHE A 145 -11.13 -8.17 29.95
N SER A 146 -10.69 -8.37 31.21
CA SER A 146 -11.53 -8.89 32.30
C SER A 146 -12.08 -7.79 33.22
N ALA A 147 -11.72 -6.53 32.99
CA ALA A 147 -12.15 -5.42 33.83
C ALA A 147 -13.67 -5.19 33.75
N SER A 148 -14.29 -4.89 34.89
CA SER A 148 -15.71 -4.54 34.92
C SER A 148 -15.95 -3.16 34.31
N LEU A 149 -17.21 -2.87 33.97
CA LEU A 149 -17.59 -1.54 33.46
C LEU A 149 -17.16 -0.41 34.42
N GLU A 150 -17.30 -0.64 35.73
CA GLU A 150 -16.94 0.35 36.74
C GLU A 150 -15.43 0.47 36.91
N ASP A 151 -14.65 -0.61 36.76
CA ASP A 151 -13.19 -0.54 36.78
C ASP A 151 -12.65 0.25 35.58
N LEU A 152 -13.21 0.03 34.39
CA LEU A 152 -12.81 0.79 33.19
C LEU A 152 -13.05 2.30 33.35
N LYS A 153 -14.11 2.70 34.06
CA LYS A 153 -14.43 4.12 34.32
C LYS A 153 -13.45 4.80 35.27
N ARG A 154 -12.67 4.05 36.05
CA ARG A 154 -11.63 4.59 36.94
C ARG A 154 -10.42 5.09 36.16
N VAL A 155 -10.19 4.55 34.97
CA VAL A 155 -9.04 4.92 34.14
C VAL A 155 -9.24 6.31 33.54
N LYS A 156 -8.34 7.23 33.88
CA LYS A 156 -8.38 8.61 33.37
C LYS A 156 -8.48 8.61 31.84
N GLY A 157 -9.51 9.30 31.32
CA GLY A 157 -9.78 9.41 29.88
C GLY A 157 -10.83 8.43 29.34
N ILE A 158 -11.33 7.51 30.17
CA ILE A 158 -12.44 6.59 29.89
C ILE A 158 -13.66 7.01 30.71
N GLY A 159 -14.57 7.77 30.09
CA GLY A 159 -15.87 8.09 30.67
C GLY A 159 -16.93 7.01 30.40
N ASP A 160 -18.13 7.18 30.96
CA ASP A 160 -19.22 6.18 30.93
C ASP A 160 -19.52 5.64 29.51
N LYS A 161 -19.64 6.54 28.51
CA LYS A 161 -19.87 6.14 27.12
C LYS A 161 -18.76 5.23 26.58
N LYS A 162 -17.50 5.65 26.72
CA LYS A 162 -16.34 4.88 26.23
C LYS A 162 -16.22 3.54 26.95
N ALA A 163 -16.46 3.53 28.27
CA ALA A 163 -16.44 2.31 29.06
C ALA A 163 -17.52 1.31 28.60
N ARG A 164 -18.74 1.77 28.33
CA ARG A 164 -19.81 0.91 27.81
C ARG A 164 -19.49 0.34 26.43
N ASP A 165 -18.97 1.17 25.53
CA ASP A 165 -18.61 0.75 24.17
C ASP A 165 -17.48 -0.30 24.20
N LEU A 166 -16.46 -0.09 25.05
CA LEU A 166 -15.39 -1.06 25.28
C LEU A 166 -15.91 -2.35 25.91
N TYR A 167 -16.67 -2.24 27.01
CA TYR A 167 -17.20 -3.40 27.71
C TYR A 167 -18.10 -4.25 26.80
N ARG A 168 -18.94 -3.61 25.99
CA ARG A 168 -19.77 -4.30 25.00
C ARG A 168 -18.91 -5.03 23.96
N LEU A 169 -17.89 -4.38 23.41
CA LEU A 169 -16.98 -5.00 22.43
C LEU A 169 -16.20 -6.19 23.01
N MET A 170 -15.78 -6.09 24.27
CA MET A 170 -15.00 -7.16 24.93
C MET A 170 -15.86 -8.38 25.29
N ASN A 171 -17.19 -8.21 25.38
CA ASN A 171 -18.15 -9.26 25.73
C ASN A 171 -19.12 -9.61 24.57
N SER A 172 -18.80 -9.22 23.33
CA SER A 172 -19.61 -9.52 22.14
C SER A 172 -19.33 -10.90 21.57
#